data_AF-A0A0L8IDX6-F1
#
_entry.id   AF-A0A0L8IDX6-F1
#
_cell.length_a   1.000
_cell.length_b   1.000
_cell.length_c   1.000
_cell.angle_alpha   90.00
_cell.angle_beta   90.00
_cell.angle_gamma   90.00
#
_symmetry.space_group_name_H-M   'P 1'
#
loop_
_entity.id
_entity.type
_entity.pdbx_description
1 polymer ?
#
loop_
_entity_poly.entity_id
_entity_poly.type
_entity_poly.pdbx_seq_one_letter_code
_entity_poly.pdbx_strand_id
1 'polypeptide(L)'
;MATVKMIQRECNYGLFRASHCTKLKGKREDGSTIVVRNCAKSDWGRHCGAIWYIKGESEEPERLYGCLVSCDTDGCNTASQHPVARIILAFALLIALIVAAS
;
A
#
# COMPACT_ATOMS: atom_id res chain seq x y z
N MET A 1 28.36 15.10 -11.69
CA MET A 1 26.93 15.09 -11.29
C MET A 1 26.19 14.21 -12.27
N ALA A 2 25.79 13.00 -11.87
CA ALA A 2 25.02 12.11 -12.73
C ALA A 2 23.53 12.43 -12.53
N THR A 3 22.93 13.03 -13.54
CA THR A 3 21.48 13.24 -13.63
C THR A 3 20.82 11.87 -13.72
N VAL A 4 20.12 11.46 -12.65
CA VAL A 4 19.22 10.30 -12.72
C VAL A 4 18.08 10.69 -13.64
N LYS A 5 18.18 10.29 -14.90
CA LYS A 5 17.12 10.44 -15.90
C LYS A 5 16.01 9.49 -15.49
N MET A 6 15.02 9.99 -14.74
CA MET A 6 13.79 9.24 -14.49
C MET A 6 13.24 8.80 -15.84
N ILE A 7 13.01 7.50 -15.95
CA ILE A 7 12.61 6.78 -17.16
C ILE A 7 11.46 7.52 -17.85
N GLN A 8 11.70 7.96 -19.08
CA GLN A 8 10.65 8.36 -20.02
C GLN A 8 9.73 7.15 -20.16
N ARG A 9 8.46 7.28 -19.74
CA ARG A 9 7.45 6.19 -19.71
C ARG A 9 7.16 5.67 -21.13
N GLU A 10 8.08 4.90 -21.71
CA GLU A 10 7.80 3.96 -22.78
C GLU A 10 7.46 2.62 -22.12
N CYS A 11 6.20 2.53 -21.69
CA CYS A 11 5.61 1.32 -21.12
C CYS A 11 5.44 0.24 -22.20
N ASN A 12 6.49 -0.52 -22.47
CA ASN A 12 6.36 -1.82 -23.11
C ASN A 12 7.12 -2.83 -22.25
N TYR A 13 6.41 -3.59 -21.40
CA TYR A 13 6.62 -5.02 -21.07
C TYR A 13 5.66 -5.42 -19.93
N GLY A 14 4.67 -6.28 -20.25
CA GLY A 14 3.70 -6.89 -19.32
C GLY A 14 2.24 -6.52 -19.61
N LEU A 15 1.32 -7.49 -19.58
CA LEU A 15 -0.13 -7.34 -19.82
C LEU A 15 -0.86 -6.42 -18.81
N PHE A 16 -0.16 -5.84 -17.84
CA PHE A 16 -0.76 -5.07 -16.75
C PHE A 16 -0.46 -3.57 -16.93
N ARG A 17 -1.35 -2.88 -17.63
CA ARG A 17 -1.34 -1.40 -17.77
C ARG A 17 -1.77 -0.71 -16.48
N ALA A 18 -1.14 -0.99 -15.34
CA ALA A 18 -1.43 -0.26 -14.11
C ALA A 18 -0.74 1.11 -14.14
N SER A 19 -1.54 2.17 -14.15
CA SER A 19 -1.06 3.57 -14.15
C SER A 19 -1.32 4.27 -12.81
N HIS A 20 -2.10 3.64 -11.93
CA HIS A 20 -2.51 4.19 -10.63
C HIS A 20 -2.38 3.12 -9.54
N CYS A 21 -2.20 3.55 -8.30
CA CYS A 21 -2.34 2.73 -7.11
C CYS A 21 -3.68 3.04 -6.44
N THR A 22 -4.33 2.03 -5.88
CA THR A 22 -5.52 2.19 -5.02
C THR A 22 -5.23 1.75 -3.59
N LYS A 23 -5.93 2.36 -2.64
CA LYS A 23 -5.90 2.03 -1.22
C LYS A 23 -7.31 2.08 -0.66
N LEU A 24 -7.78 0.94 -0.18
CA LEU A 24 -9.02 0.81 0.59
C LEU A 24 -8.66 0.64 2.07
N LYS A 25 -9.31 1.42 2.93
CA LYS A 25 -9.33 1.20 4.38
C LYS A 25 -10.78 1.15 4.83
N GLY A 26 -11.17 0.13 5.57
CA GLY A 26 -12.55 0.00 6.04
C GLY A 26 -12.72 -0.95 7.22
N LYS A 27 -13.99 -1.14 7.59
CA LYS A 27 -14.45 -2.13 8.55
C LYS A 27 -15.43 -3.09 7.88
N ARG A 28 -15.36 -4.37 8.26
CA ARG A 28 -16.33 -5.41 7.92
C ARG A 28 -17.54 -5.34 8.85
N GLU A 29 -18.58 -6.09 8.52
CA GLU A 29 -19.78 -6.21 9.35
C GLU A 29 -19.50 -6.82 10.74
N ASP A 30 -18.53 -7.72 10.84
CA ASP A 30 -18.06 -8.30 12.12
C ASP A 30 -17.23 -7.32 12.97
N GLY A 31 -17.01 -6.10 12.48
CA GLY A 31 -16.22 -5.06 13.14
C GLY A 31 -14.71 -5.13 12.89
N SER A 32 -14.21 -6.19 12.23
CA SER A 32 -12.81 -6.31 11.87
C SER A 32 -12.39 -5.26 10.84
N THR A 33 -11.14 -4.81 10.89
CA THR A 33 -10.61 -3.82 9.95
C THR A 33 -9.98 -4.47 8.73
N ILE A 34 -10.10 -3.83 7.57
CA ILE A 34 -9.46 -4.25 6.32
C ILE A 34 -8.64 -3.11 5.73
N VAL A 35 -7.48 -3.47 5.17
CA VAL A 35 -6.68 -2.58 4.32
C VAL A 35 -6.31 -3.34 3.05
N VAL A 36 -6.78 -2.85 1.89
CA VAL A 36 -6.43 -3.42 0.58
C VAL A 36 -5.61 -2.39 -0.19
N ARG A 37 -4.55 -2.85 -0.84
CA ARG A 37 -3.71 -2.05 -1.74
C ARG A 37 -3.63 -2.79 -3.05
N ASN A 38 -3.91 -2.11 -4.15
CA ASN A 38 -3.82 -2.70 -5.47
C ASN A 38 -3.28 -1.71 -6.49
N CYS A 39 -2.90 -2.24 -7.65
CA CYS A 39 -2.58 -1.48 -8.84
C CYS A 39 -3.80 -1.46 -9.76
N ALA A 40 -4.12 -0.30 -10.32
CA ALA A 40 -5.28 -0.07 -11.16
C ALA A 40 -4.90 0.55 -12.50
N LYS A 41 -5.68 0.25 -13.54
CA LYS A 41 -5.46 0.77 -14.90
C LYS A 41 -5.82 2.24 -15.06
N SER A 42 -6.68 2.76 -14.20
CA SER A 42 -7.22 4.13 -14.26
C SER A 42 -7.33 4.73 -12.88
N ASP A 43 -7.56 6.04 -12.84
CA ASP A 43 -7.92 6.75 -11.64
C ASP A 43 -9.31 6.28 -11.14
N TRP A 44 -9.39 5.91 -9.87
CA TRP A 44 -10.64 5.52 -9.20
C TRP A 44 -11.15 6.62 -8.26
N GLY A 45 -10.50 7.78 -8.22
CA GLY A 45 -10.84 8.90 -7.37
C GLY A 45 -10.79 8.60 -5.87
N ARG A 46 -11.63 9.32 -5.14
CA ARG A 46 -11.79 9.21 -3.69
C ARG A 46 -13.26 9.00 -3.36
N HIS A 47 -13.56 7.87 -2.74
CA HIS A 47 -14.92 7.49 -2.37
C HIS A 47 -14.94 6.95 -0.95
N CYS A 48 -15.95 7.33 -0.17
CA CYS A 48 -16.14 6.82 1.18
C CYS A 48 -17.61 6.40 1.36
N GLY A 49 -17.85 5.39 2.19
CA GLY A 49 -19.18 4.86 2.47
C GLY A 49 -19.22 3.35 2.42
N ALA A 50 -20.37 2.80 2.04
CA ALA A 50 -20.54 1.37 1.79
C ALA A 50 -19.87 0.98 0.47
N ILE A 51 -19.00 -0.02 0.51
CA ILE A 51 -18.22 -0.51 -0.62
C ILE A 51 -18.41 -2.02 -0.69
N TRP A 52 -18.80 -2.53 -1.86
CA TRP A 52 -18.80 -3.96 -2.14
C TRP A 52 -17.41 -4.38 -2.62
N TYR A 53 -16.78 -5.28 -1.89
CA TYR A 53 -15.45 -5.78 -2.20
C TYR A 53 -15.50 -7.26 -2.52
N ILE A 54 -14.88 -7.64 -3.63
CA ILE A 54 -14.81 -9.01 -4.10
C ILE A 54 -13.34 -9.44 -4.06
N LYS A 55 -13.04 -10.51 -3.34
CA LYS A 55 -11.68 -11.01 -3.17
C LYS A 55 -11.42 -12.13 -4.18
N GLY A 56 -11.01 -11.75 -5.39
CA GLY A 56 -10.79 -12.69 -6.50
C GLY A 56 -12.08 -13.04 -7.26
N GLU A 57 -11.97 -13.82 -8.33
CA GLU A 57 -13.08 -14.04 -9.28
C GLU A 57 -14.15 -15.02 -8.78
N SER A 58 -13.86 -15.80 -7.74
CA SER A 58 -14.71 -16.88 -7.24
C SER A 58 -15.24 -16.67 -5.81
N GLU A 59 -15.02 -15.50 -5.21
CA GLU A 59 -15.50 -15.20 -3.85
C GLU A 59 -16.76 -14.33 -3.88
N GLU A 60 -17.66 -14.55 -2.93
CA GLU A 60 -18.86 -13.72 -2.75
C GLU A 60 -18.47 -12.28 -2.38
N PRO A 61 -19.21 -11.25 -2.87
CA PRO A 61 -18.96 -9.87 -2.48
C PRO A 61 -19.18 -9.65 -0.98
N GLU A 62 -18.19 -9.11 -0.28
CA GLU A 62 -18.34 -8.63 1.10
C GLU A 62 -18.67 -7.13 1.13
N ARG A 63 -19.58 -6.73 2.02
CA ARG A 63 -19.89 -5.31 2.26
C ARG A 63 -18.95 -4.74 3.31
N LEU A 64 -18.32 -3.62 2.98
CA LEU A 64 -17.39 -2.90 3.84
C LEU A 64 -17.87 -1.45 4.03
N TYR A 65 -17.56 -0.85 5.18
CA TYR A 65 -17.67 0.59 5.38
C TYR A 65 -16.28 1.21 5.49
N GLY A 66 -15.93 2.11 4.56
CA GLY A 66 -14.58 2.63 4.49
C GLY A 66 -14.38 3.70 3.44
N CYS A 67 -13.10 3.96 3.12
CA CYS A 67 -12.68 4.88 2.08
C CYS A 67 -11.71 4.20 1.11
N LEU A 68 -11.95 4.40 -0.19
CA LEU A 68 -11.06 4.08 -1.28
C LEU A 68 -10.45 5.36 -1.84
N VAL A 69 -9.14 5.34 -2.08
CA VAL A 69 -8.39 6.47 -2.67
C VAL A 69 -7.43 5.93 -3.72
N SER A 70 -7.30 6.64 -4.83
CA SER A 70 -6.31 6.43 -5.88
C SER A 70 -5.18 7.49 -5.84
N CYS A 71 -4.04 7.15 -6.43
CA CYS A 71 -2.91 8.06 -6.69
C CYS A 71 -2.05 7.51 -7.84
N ASP A 72 -1.19 8.34 -8.44
CA ASP A 72 -0.51 8.07 -9.72
C ASP A 72 1.02 8.08 -9.65
N THR A 73 1.57 8.23 -8.44
CA THR A 73 3.01 8.20 -8.16
C THR A 73 3.41 6.82 -7.63
N ASP A 74 4.58 6.33 -8.02
CA ASP A 74 5.07 5.01 -7.65
C ASP A 74 5.03 4.77 -6.12
N GLY A 75 4.34 3.71 -5.70
CA GLY A 75 4.26 3.32 -4.28
C GLY A 75 3.48 4.27 -3.37
N CYS A 76 2.72 5.23 -3.91
CA CYS A 76 1.97 6.22 -3.13
C CYS A 76 0.93 5.63 -2.16
N ASN A 77 0.48 4.39 -2.38
CA ASN A 77 -0.45 3.69 -1.49
C ASN A 77 0.22 2.98 -0.29
N THR A 78 1.52 3.15 -0.07
CA THR A 78 2.29 2.44 0.97
C THR A 78 1.77 2.64 2.41
N ALA A 79 2.28 1.83 3.33
CA ALA A 79 2.01 2.00 4.76
C ALA A 79 2.77 3.21 5.32
N SER A 80 2.16 3.90 6.28
CA SER A 80 2.86 4.93 7.04
C SER A 80 4.11 4.31 7.67
N GLN A 81 5.27 4.89 7.41
CA GLN A 81 6.50 4.44 8.05
C GLN A 81 6.54 5.01 9.48
N HIS A 82 6.94 4.19 10.45
CA HIS A 82 7.14 4.61 11.84
C HIS A 82 8.64 4.79 12.11
N PRO A 83 9.24 5.95 11.81
CA PRO A 83 10.69 6.14 11.89
C PRO A 83 11.24 5.93 13.31
N VAL A 84 10.47 6.33 14.33
CA VAL A 84 10.84 6.15 15.74
C VAL A 84 11.01 4.68 16.09
N ALA A 85 10.10 3.81 15.65
CA ALA A 85 10.19 2.37 15.91
C ALA A 85 11.45 1.76 15.28
N ARG A 86 11.84 2.22 14.08
CA ARG A 86 13.08 1.79 13.42
C ARG A 86 14.32 2.19 14.21
N ILE A 87 14.34 3.42 14.74
CA ILE A 87 15.44 3.92 15.58
C ILE A 87 15.56 3.08 16.86
N ILE A 88 14.44 2.85 17.56
CA ILE A 88 14.43 2.03 18.78
C ILE A 88 14.96 0.62 18.51
N LEU A 89 14.51 -0.01 17.41
CA LEU A 89 14.98 -1.34 17.05
C LEU A 89 16.48 -1.36 16.73
N ALA A 90 16.99 -0.36 16.02
CA ALA A 90 18.42 -0.25 15.72
C ALA A 90 19.27 -0.10 16.99
N PHE A 91 18.84 0.73 17.94
CA PHE A 91 19.51 0.86 19.24
C PHE A 91 19.45 -0.44 20.05
N ALA A 92 18.31 -1.13 20.08
CA ALA A 92 18.17 -2.41 20.76
C ALA A 92 19.12 -3.48 20.18
N LEU A 93 19.24 -3.55 18.86
CA LEU A 93 20.18 -4.45 18.18
C LEU A 93 21.64 -4.10 18.47
N LEU A 94 21.98 -2.81 18.47
CA LEU A 94 23.33 -2.35 18.80
C LEU A 94 23.71 -2.73 20.23
N ILE A 95 22.81 -2.52 21.20
CA ILE A 95 23.04 -2.90 22.60
C ILE A 95 23.22 -4.42 22.73
N ALA A 96 22.37 -5.22 22.07
CA ALA A 96 22.49 -6.67 22.09
C ALA A 96 23.84 -7.16 21.52
N LEU A 97 24.35 -6.53 20.47
CA LEU A 97 25.65 -6.84 19.89
C LEU A 97 26.81 -6.51 20.85
N ILE A 98 26.75 -5.36 21.54
CA ILE A 98 27.77 -4.97 22.52
C ILE A 98 27.81 -5.95 23.68
N VAL A 99 26.63 -6.33 24.22
CA VAL A 99 26.53 -7.30 25.33
C VAL A 99 27.02 -8.68 24.91
N ALA A 100 26.73 -9.14 23.68
CA ALA A 100 27.18 -10.44 23.19
C ALA A 100 28.69 -10.51 22.88
N ALA A 101 29.33 -9.36 22.64
CA ALA A 101 30.76 -9.25 22.36
C ALA A 101 31.62 -9.00 23.62
N SER A 102 30.98 -8.78 24.78
CA SER A 102 31.63 -8.60 26.09
C SER A 102 31.66 -9.92 26.86
#